data_AF-A0AAJ0F2E8-F1
#
_entry.id   AF-A0AAJ0F2E8-F1
#
_cell.length_a   1.000
_cell.length_b   1.000
_cell.length_c   1.000
_cell.angle_alpha   90.00
_cell.angle_beta   90.00
_cell.angle_gamma   90.00
#
_symmetry.space_group_name_H-M   'P 1'
#
loop_
_entity.id
_entity.type
_entity.pdbx_description
1 polymer ?
#
loop_
_entity_poly.entity_id
_entity_poly.type
_entity_poly.pdbx_seq_one_letter_code
_entity_poly.pdbx_strand_id
1 'polypeptide(L)'
;MDADEGTGAWVGLMGFSQGAKLAASILWRQENVSGPLPRLSPEVQFRFAVLMAGGAPPVMLDPTGALPVPPGIETADNLSLAFDDWPATNEGEHVIGIPTLHVHGLKDPGIERHRKLLDLYCERGTARVVEWDGDHRIPFKTADVSMVVKEILQMAKEAGVL
;
A
#
# COMPACT_ATOMS: atom_id res chain seq x y z
N MET A 1 -15.85 -24.88 8.17
CA MET A 1 -15.14 -24.36 7.00
C MET A 1 -14.47 -25.56 6.38
N ASP A 2 -14.87 -25.93 5.18
CA ASP A 2 -14.10 -26.91 4.40
C ASP A 2 -12.71 -26.29 4.13
N ALA A 3 -11.66 -27.10 4.24
CA ALA A 3 -10.30 -26.62 4.09
C ALA A 3 -10.07 -26.24 2.62
N ASP A 4 -9.86 -24.94 2.37
CA ASP A 4 -9.37 -24.42 1.09
C ASP A 4 -7.86 -24.68 1.00
N GLU A 5 -7.41 -25.28 -0.10
CA GLU A 5 -5.98 -25.52 -0.36
C GLU A 5 -5.19 -24.23 -0.60
N GLY A 6 -5.87 -23.10 -0.84
CA GLY A 6 -5.23 -21.79 -1.01
C GLY A 6 -4.46 -21.67 -2.32
N THR A 7 -4.93 -22.31 -3.39
CA THR A 7 -4.29 -22.35 -4.72
C THR A 7 -4.79 -21.29 -5.69
N GLY A 8 -5.64 -20.36 -5.21
CA GLY A 8 -6.16 -19.25 -5.99
C GLY A 8 -5.09 -18.21 -6.38
N ALA A 9 -5.50 -17.24 -7.20
CA ALA A 9 -4.64 -16.14 -7.60
C ALA A 9 -4.23 -15.28 -6.38
N TRP A 10 -3.03 -14.70 -6.44
CA TRP A 10 -2.61 -13.66 -5.51
C TRP A 10 -3.38 -12.37 -5.81
N VAL A 11 -4.38 -12.07 -5.00
CA VAL A 11 -5.32 -10.95 -5.23
C VAL A 11 -5.03 -9.70 -4.40
N GLY A 12 -4.18 -9.78 -3.40
CA GLY A 12 -3.88 -8.65 -2.52
C GLY A 12 -2.45 -8.67 -2.00
N LEU A 13 -1.98 -7.50 -1.59
CA LEU A 13 -0.68 -7.31 -0.95
C LEU A 13 -0.85 -7.05 0.53
N MET A 14 0.11 -7.48 1.34
CA MET A 14 0.23 -7.04 2.72
C MET A 14 1.69 -6.72 3.00
N GLY A 15 1.93 -5.53 3.54
CA GLY A 15 3.27 -5.07 3.85
C GLY A 15 3.34 -4.40 5.21
N PHE A 16 4.50 -4.50 5.85
CA PHE A 16 4.84 -3.79 7.08
C PHE A 16 6.04 -2.86 6.86
N SER A 17 5.99 -1.63 7.38
CA SER A 17 7.07 -0.66 7.30
C SER A 17 7.52 -0.44 5.84
N GLN A 18 8.78 -0.72 5.50
CA GLN A 18 9.26 -0.65 4.12
C GLN A 18 8.48 -1.58 3.17
N GLY A 19 8.01 -2.74 3.65
CA GLY A 19 7.16 -3.63 2.87
C GLY A 19 5.81 -3.01 2.51
N ALA A 20 5.24 -2.16 3.38
CA ALA A 20 4.01 -1.42 3.07
C ALA A 20 4.26 -0.34 2.01
N LYS A 21 5.40 0.36 2.09
CA LYS A 21 5.83 1.27 1.02
C LYS A 21 5.95 0.55 -0.32
N LEU A 22 6.58 -0.62 -0.34
CA LEU A 22 6.69 -1.43 -1.56
C LEU A 22 5.32 -1.92 -2.05
N ALA A 23 4.42 -2.32 -1.17
CA ALA A 23 3.06 -2.71 -1.56
C ALA A 23 2.32 -1.56 -2.26
N ALA A 24 2.36 -0.36 -1.70
CA ALA A 24 1.80 0.84 -2.34
C ALA A 24 2.48 1.14 -3.70
N SER A 25 3.81 0.98 -3.77
CA SER A 25 4.59 1.19 -4.99
C SER A 25 4.25 0.20 -6.10
N ILE A 26 3.98 -1.05 -5.73
CA ILE A 26 3.53 -2.10 -6.66
C ILE A 26 2.16 -1.75 -7.22
N LEU A 27 1.20 -1.33 -6.38
CA LEU A 27 -0.13 -0.90 -6.82
C LEU A 27 -0.02 0.29 -7.78
N TRP A 28 0.70 1.33 -7.38
CA TRP A 28 0.92 2.51 -8.20
C TRP A 28 1.49 2.16 -9.57
N ARG A 29 2.54 1.33 -9.61
CA ARG A 29 3.14 0.88 -10.88
C ARG A 29 2.15 0.08 -11.72
N GLN A 30 1.35 -0.79 -11.11
CA GLN A 30 0.36 -1.61 -11.83
C GLN A 30 -0.65 -0.74 -12.59
N GLU A 31 -1.01 0.42 -12.05
CA GLU A 31 -1.95 1.36 -12.68
C GLU A 31 -1.28 2.27 -13.73
N ASN A 32 -0.05 2.71 -13.46
CA ASN A 32 0.57 3.81 -14.21
C ASN A 32 1.62 3.37 -15.23
N VAL A 33 2.15 2.14 -15.13
CA VAL A 33 3.21 1.66 -16.02
C VAL A 33 2.68 0.49 -16.87
N SER A 34 2.75 0.64 -18.19
CA SER A 34 2.35 -0.41 -19.12
C SER A 34 3.26 -1.63 -19.05
N GLY A 35 2.66 -2.81 -19.10
CA GLY A 35 3.36 -4.09 -19.07
C GLY A 35 3.38 -4.73 -17.68
N PRO A 36 3.68 -6.04 -17.62
CA PRO A 36 3.59 -6.79 -16.37
C PRO A 36 4.59 -6.26 -15.33
N LEU A 37 4.27 -6.51 -14.06
CA LEU A 37 5.23 -6.37 -12.97
C LEU A 37 6.40 -7.34 -13.22
N PRO A 38 7.67 -6.89 -13.10
CA PRO A 38 8.80 -7.76 -13.33
C PRO A 38 8.74 -8.98 -12.40
N ARG A 39 9.07 -10.17 -12.93
CA ARG A 39 9.09 -11.45 -12.18
C ARG A 39 7.73 -11.97 -11.71
N LEU A 40 6.62 -11.29 -11.99
CA LEU A 40 5.27 -11.81 -11.73
C LEU A 40 4.63 -12.32 -13.02
N SER A 41 3.74 -13.31 -12.89
CA SER A 41 2.90 -13.74 -14.00
C SER A 41 2.03 -12.56 -14.47
N PRO A 42 1.81 -12.36 -15.78
CA PRO A 42 0.88 -11.34 -16.29
C PRO A 42 -0.56 -11.50 -15.77
N GLU A 43 -0.90 -12.69 -15.28
CA GLU A 43 -2.21 -12.99 -14.68
C GLU A 43 -2.37 -12.42 -13.26
N VAL A 44 -1.27 -12.07 -12.60
CA VAL A 44 -1.31 -11.47 -11.26
C VAL A 44 -1.71 -10.01 -11.37
N GLN A 45 -2.91 -9.71 -10.86
CA GLN A 45 -3.42 -8.35 -10.73
C GLN A 45 -3.88 -8.15 -9.30
N PHE A 46 -3.14 -7.34 -8.54
CA PHE A 46 -3.52 -7.01 -7.18
C PHE A 46 -4.76 -6.12 -7.19
N ARG A 47 -5.75 -6.50 -6.39
CA ARG A 47 -7.04 -5.83 -6.26
C ARG A 47 -7.11 -4.91 -5.05
N PHE A 48 -6.22 -5.10 -4.07
CA PHE A 48 -6.09 -4.25 -2.90
C PHE A 48 -4.74 -4.44 -2.21
N ALA A 49 -4.39 -3.56 -1.27
CA ALA A 49 -3.26 -3.76 -0.36
C ALA A 49 -3.58 -3.40 1.09
N VAL A 50 -2.92 -4.09 2.02
CA VAL A 50 -2.92 -3.80 3.46
C VAL A 50 -1.56 -3.21 3.84
N LEU A 51 -1.56 -1.95 4.25
CA LEU A 51 -0.38 -1.13 4.48
C LEU A 51 -0.20 -0.88 5.99
N MET A 52 0.62 -1.70 6.64
CA MET A 52 0.85 -1.62 8.08
C MET A 52 2.08 -0.76 8.39
N ALA A 53 1.90 0.34 9.10
CA ALA A 53 3.00 1.29 9.42
C ALA A 53 3.83 1.70 8.18
N GLY A 54 3.17 1.88 7.03
CA GLY A 54 3.81 2.25 5.77
C GLY A 54 3.90 3.75 5.58
N GLY A 55 5.08 4.26 5.26
CA GLY A 55 5.30 5.69 5.02
C GLY A 55 5.44 6.06 3.54
N ALA A 56 4.96 7.25 3.18
CA ALA A 56 5.20 7.88 1.88
C ALA A 56 6.66 8.35 1.72
N PRO A 57 7.11 8.65 0.49
CA PRO A 57 6.42 8.41 -0.79
C PRO A 57 6.52 6.93 -1.25
N PRO A 58 5.64 6.47 -2.15
CA PRO A 58 5.90 5.30 -2.98
C PRO A 58 7.17 5.50 -3.83
N VAL A 59 7.75 4.39 -4.29
CA VAL A 59 8.97 4.39 -5.11
C VAL A 59 8.69 3.86 -6.51
N MET A 60 9.34 4.43 -7.52
CA MET A 60 9.31 3.91 -8.88
C MET A 60 10.01 2.54 -8.92
N LEU A 61 9.26 1.50 -9.29
CA LEU A 61 9.78 0.14 -9.44
C LEU A 61 10.12 -0.15 -10.90
N ASP A 62 11.26 0.36 -11.35
CA ASP A 62 11.80 0.09 -12.69
C ASP A 62 13.23 -0.46 -12.60
N PRO A 63 13.44 -1.78 -12.78
CA PRO A 63 14.78 -2.36 -12.75
C PRO A 63 15.66 -1.93 -13.93
N THR A 64 15.08 -1.32 -14.97
CA THR A 64 15.84 -0.82 -16.13
C THR A 64 16.32 0.62 -15.95
N GLY A 65 15.69 1.39 -15.05
CA GLY A 65 15.95 2.82 -14.86
C GLY A 65 15.63 3.68 -16.08
N ALA A 66 14.84 3.16 -17.03
CA ALA A 66 14.53 3.83 -18.29
C ALA A 66 13.25 4.67 -18.21
N LEU A 67 12.38 4.41 -17.24
CA LEU A 67 11.12 5.11 -17.08
C LEU A 67 11.30 6.46 -16.37
N PRO A 68 10.61 7.52 -16.82
CA PRO A 68 10.59 8.79 -16.11
C PRO A 68 9.90 8.64 -14.76
N VAL A 69 10.39 9.34 -13.75
CA VAL A 69 9.83 9.35 -12.40
C VAL A 69 8.95 10.59 -12.28
N PRO A 70 7.63 10.44 -12.07
CA PRO A 70 6.74 11.58 -11.94
C PRO A 70 6.96 12.30 -10.60
N PRO A 71 6.59 13.59 -10.50
CA PRO A 71 6.63 14.32 -9.23
C PRO A 71 5.90 13.59 -8.11
N GLY A 72 6.40 13.67 -6.89
CA GLY A 72 5.81 12.97 -5.74
C GLY A 72 6.20 11.49 -5.62
N ILE A 73 6.79 10.86 -6.63
CA ILE A 73 7.30 9.47 -6.57
C ILE A 73 8.82 9.48 -6.39
N GLU A 74 9.33 8.63 -5.51
CA GLU A 74 10.77 8.57 -5.20
C GLU A 74 11.49 7.51 -6.02
N THR A 75 12.81 7.64 -6.15
CA THR A 75 13.65 6.63 -6.81
C THR A 75 14.24 5.64 -5.80
N ALA A 76 14.43 4.38 -6.21
CA ALA A 76 14.90 3.33 -5.31
C ALA A 76 16.35 3.53 -4.80
N ASP A 77 17.14 4.37 -5.47
CA ASP A 77 18.51 4.75 -5.13
C ASP A 77 18.61 5.85 -4.06
N ASN A 78 17.50 6.51 -3.72
CA ASN A 78 17.49 7.58 -2.73
C ASN A 78 17.22 7.04 -1.31
N LEU A 79 18.11 7.32 -0.35
CA LEU A 79 17.92 6.90 1.04
C LEU A 79 16.74 7.67 1.67
N SER A 80 15.64 6.94 1.88
CA SER A 80 14.24 7.37 2.07
C SER A 80 13.86 8.35 3.22
N LEU A 81 14.80 9.15 3.74
CA LEU A 81 14.55 10.11 4.83
C LEU A 81 14.52 11.57 4.39
N ALA A 82 15.00 11.91 3.18
CA ALA A 82 15.16 13.29 2.72
C ALA A 82 14.21 13.71 1.59
N PHE A 83 13.05 13.05 1.45
CA PHE A 83 12.08 13.41 0.42
C PHE A 83 11.36 14.72 0.77
N ASP A 84 11.45 15.72 -0.09
CA ASP A 84 10.86 17.05 0.07
C ASP A 84 9.89 17.45 -1.07
N ASP A 85 9.87 16.71 -2.18
CA ASP A 85 8.93 16.89 -3.30
C ASP A 85 7.52 16.32 -3.00
N TRP A 86 6.93 16.74 -1.88
CA TRP A 86 5.61 16.29 -1.49
C TRP A 86 4.53 16.87 -2.40
N PRO A 87 3.62 16.03 -2.94
CA PRO A 87 2.48 16.54 -3.69
C PRO A 87 1.55 17.37 -2.77
N ALA A 88 0.96 18.43 -3.31
CA ALA A 88 0.08 19.32 -2.56
C ALA A 88 -1.32 18.73 -2.32
N THR A 89 -1.76 17.82 -3.18
CA THR A 89 -3.09 17.19 -3.17
C THR A 89 -2.98 15.70 -3.53
N ASN A 90 -4.09 14.97 -3.36
CA ASN A 90 -4.22 13.60 -3.87
C ASN A 90 -4.83 13.55 -5.28
N GLU A 91 -4.34 14.43 -6.16
CA GLU A 91 -4.74 14.48 -7.57
C GLU A 91 -3.49 14.49 -8.44
N GLY A 92 -3.42 13.62 -9.44
CA GLY A 92 -2.28 13.54 -10.37
C GLY A 92 -1.80 12.11 -10.61
N GLU A 93 -0.68 11.99 -11.34
CA GLU A 93 -0.10 10.71 -11.75
C GLU A 93 0.47 9.88 -10.58
N HIS A 94 0.73 10.50 -9.42
CA HIS A 94 1.26 9.82 -8.23
C HIS A 94 0.19 9.06 -7.42
N VAL A 95 -1.09 9.25 -7.74
CA VAL A 95 -2.21 8.75 -6.95
C VAL A 95 -2.50 7.29 -7.27
N ILE A 96 -2.81 6.52 -6.22
CA ILE A 96 -3.21 5.12 -6.27
C ILE A 96 -4.74 5.03 -6.23
N GLY A 97 -5.33 4.45 -7.27
CA GLY A 97 -6.78 4.21 -7.37
C GLY A 97 -7.20 2.86 -6.77
N ILE A 98 -6.32 1.86 -6.82
CA ILE A 98 -6.58 0.53 -6.25
C ILE A 98 -6.81 0.64 -4.73
N PRO A 99 -7.84 -0.03 -4.18
CA PRO A 99 -8.17 0.04 -2.76
C PRO A 99 -7.01 -0.28 -1.80
N THR A 100 -6.89 0.50 -0.73
CA THR A 100 -5.88 0.29 0.31
C THR A 100 -6.46 0.33 1.72
N LEU A 101 -6.00 -0.57 2.58
CA LEU A 101 -6.26 -0.55 4.02
C LEU A 101 -5.00 -0.12 4.74
N HIS A 102 -5.02 1.06 5.35
CA HIS A 102 -3.95 1.58 6.17
C HIS A 102 -4.14 1.11 7.62
N VAL A 103 -3.07 0.63 8.25
CA VAL A 103 -3.07 0.25 9.67
C VAL A 103 -2.04 1.10 10.40
N HIS A 104 -2.53 2.03 11.22
CA HIS A 104 -1.72 3.07 11.86
C HIS A 104 -1.62 2.84 13.38
N GLY A 105 -0.40 2.64 13.87
CA GLY A 105 -0.11 2.73 15.31
C GLY A 105 -0.02 4.20 15.72
N LEU A 106 -0.88 4.66 16.63
CA LEU A 106 -0.94 6.07 17.04
C LEU A 106 0.29 6.57 17.81
N LYS A 107 1.12 5.65 18.32
CA LYS A 107 2.39 5.94 19.01
C LYS A 107 3.61 5.74 18.11
N ASP A 108 3.40 5.46 16.82
CA ASP A 108 4.48 5.28 15.86
C ASP A 108 5.20 6.61 15.61
N PRO A 109 6.54 6.68 15.75
CA PRO A 109 7.28 7.91 15.45
C PRO A 109 7.16 8.36 13.98
N GLY A 110 6.81 7.45 13.06
CA GLY A 110 6.60 7.71 11.64
C GLY A 110 5.16 8.05 11.24
N ILE A 111 4.23 8.21 12.19
CA ILE A 111 2.78 8.35 11.92
C ILE A 111 2.45 9.42 10.88
N GLU A 112 3.14 10.55 10.89
CA GLU A 112 2.91 11.64 9.93
C GLU A 112 3.23 11.22 8.49
N ARG A 113 4.21 10.33 8.29
CA ARG A 113 4.48 9.75 6.96
C ARG A 113 3.42 8.75 6.52
N HIS A 114 2.79 8.06 7.48
CA HIS A 114 1.71 7.12 7.19
C HIS A 114 0.44 7.86 6.78
N ARG A 115 0.13 8.95 7.49
CA ARG A 115 -0.93 9.89 7.13
C ARG A 115 -0.70 10.53 5.77
N LYS A 116 0.53 10.97 5.46
CA LYS A 116 0.87 11.44 4.10
C LYS A 116 0.60 10.39 3.03
N LEU A 117 0.93 9.12 3.27
CA LEU A 117 0.64 8.05 2.31
C LEU A 117 -0.86 7.89 2.08
N LEU A 118 -1.67 7.94 3.15
CA LEU A 118 -3.13 7.89 3.06
C LEU A 118 -3.71 9.12 2.33
N ASP A 119 -3.32 10.32 2.77
CA ASP A 119 -4.01 11.56 2.43
C ASP A 119 -3.57 12.14 1.08
N LEU A 120 -2.34 11.86 0.63
CA LEU A 120 -1.76 12.45 -0.57
C LEU A 120 -1.58 11.47 -1.73
N TYR A 121 -1.52 10.16 -1.46
CA TYR A 121 -1.20 9.15 -2.48
C TYR A 121 -2.35 8.18 -2.77
N CYS A 122 -3.46 8.27 -2.06
CA CYS A 122 -4.63 7.44 -2.35
C CYS A 122 -5.79 8.29 -2.87
N GLU A 123 -6.48 7.78 -3.88
CA GLU A 123 -7.68 8.40 -4.42
C GLU A 123 -8.78 8.49 -3.33
N ARG A 124 -9.57 9.56 -3.38
CA ARG A 124 -10.65 9.75 -2.40
C ARG A 124 -11.67 8.62 -2.50
N GLY A 125 -11.93 7.95 -1.38
CA GLY A 125 -12.92 6.88 -1.29
C GLY A 125 -12.38 5.49 -1.59
N THR A 126 -11.11 5.34 -2.00
CA THR A 126 -10.49 4.04 -2.25
C THR A 126 -9.67 3.54 -1.07
N ALA A 127 -9.20 4.44 -0.20
CA ALA A 127 -8.46 4.11 1.01
C ALA A 127 -9.31 4.11 2.29
N ARG A 128 -8.95 3.22 3.22
CA ARG A 128 -9.51 3.11 4.57
C ARG A 128 -8.39 3.09 5.60
N VAL A 129 -8.70 3.46 6.84
CA VAL A 129 -7.73 3.44 7.94
C VAL A 129 -8.28 2.74 9.18
N VAL A 130 -7.44 1.90 9.79
CA VAL A 130 -7.62 1.36 11.13
C VAL A 130 -6.51 1.93 12.00
N GLU A 131 -6.89 2.71 13.00
CA GLU A 131 -5.97 3.25 13.99
C GLU A 131 -6.02 2.42 15.29
N TRP A 132 -4.87 2.19 15.90
CA TRP A 132 -4.77 1.42 17.15
C TRP A 132 -3.70 1.98 18.09
N ASP A 133 -3.80 1.63 19.38
CA ASP A 133 -2.86 2.10 20.41
C ASP A 133 -1.56 1.28 20.41
N GLY A 134 -0.79 1.41 19.32
CA GLY A 134 0.50 0.75 19.10
C GLY A 134 1.58 1.70 18.61
N ASP A 135 2.84 1.28 18.75
CA ASP A 135 4.02 1.94 18.17
C ASP A 135 4.39 1.29 16.81
N HIS A 136 5.65 1.32 16.40
CA HIS A 136 6.13 0.77 15.12
C HIS A 136 6.17 -0.75 15.07
N ARG A 137 5.00 -1.39 15.07
CA ARG A 137 4.82 -2.84 14.99
C ARG A 137 3.48 -3.23 14.36
N ILE A 138 3.28 -4.53 14.16
CA ILE A 138 2.00 -5.11 13.73
C ILE A 138 1.06 -5.30 14.95
N PRO A 139 -0.26 -5.08 14.82
CA PRO A 139 -1.24 -5.40 15.86
C PRO A 139 -1.11 -6.83 16.37
N PHE A 140 -1.13 -7.00 17.69
CA PHE A 140 -0.93 -8.31 18.33
C PHE A 140 -2.00 -8.63 19.38
N LYS A 141 -2.69 -7.62 19.92
CA LYS A 141 -3.81 -7.84 20.84
C LYS A 141 -5.02 -8.27 20.03
N THR A 142 -5.77 -9.25 20.53
CA THR A 142 -6.92 -9.84 19.83
C THR A 142 -7.93 -8.80 19.35
N ALA A 143 -8.20 -7.76 20.16
CA ALA A 143 -9.12 -6.69 19.79
C ALA A 143 -8.64 -5.91 18.55
N ASP A 144 -7.37 -5.49 18.54
CA ASP A 144 -6.78 -4.74 17.43
C ASP A 144 -6.67 -5.60 16.16
N VAL A 145 -6.24 -6.86 16.31
CA VAL A 145 -6.18 -7.83 15.21
C VAL A 145 -7.57 -8.05 14.61
N SER A 146 -8.60 -8.17 15.45
CA SER A 146 -9.97 -8.41 15.01
C SER A 146 -10.53 -7.24 14.21
N MET A 147 -10.20 -5.99 14.59
CA MET A 147 -10.55 -4.80 13.80
C MET A 147 -9.90 -4.83 12.41
N VAL A 148 -8.59 -5.12 12.35
CA VAL A 148 -7.88 -5.20 11.07
C VAL A 148 -8.43 -6.33 10.19
N VAL A 149 -8.62 -7.53 10.73
CA VAL A 149 -9.17 -8.68 9.98
C VAL A 149 -10.55 -8.36 9.42
N LYS A 150 -11.42 -7.70 10.21
CA LYS A 150 -12.75 -7.28 9.76
C LYS A 150 -12.65 -6.39 8.51
N GLU A 151 -11.79 -5.38 8.54
CA GLU A 151 -11.63 -4.44 7.41
C GLU A 151 -10.97 -5.12 6.20
N ILE A 152 -10.01 -6.03 6.39
CA ILE A 152 -9.42 -6.82 5.31
C ILE A 152 -10.50 -7.64 4.59
N LEU A 153 -11.32 -8.37 5.37
CA LEU A 153 -12.39 -9.20 4.80
C LEU A 153 -13.45 -8.36 4.09
N GLN A 154 -13.76 -7.17 4.61
CA GLN A 154 -14.70 -6.25 3.97
C GLN A 154 -14.14 -5.73 2.64
N MET A 155 -12.85 -5.33 2.61
CA MET A 155 -12.16 -4.90 1.40
C MET A 155 -12.08 -5.99 0.34
N ALA A 156 -11.78 -7.23 0.75
CA ALA A 156 -11.74 -8.38 -0.15
C ALA A 156 -13.11 -8.66 -0.80
N LYS A 157 -14.21 -8.54 -0.06
CA LYS A 157 -15.58 -8.67 -0.60
C LYS A 157 -15.88 -7.60 -1.64
N GLU A 158 -15.56 -6.34 -1.34
CA GLU A 158 -15.81 -5.22 -2.25
C GLU A 158 -14.95 -5.29 -3.52
N ALA A 159 -13.74 -5.83 -3.40
CA ALA A 159 -12.86 -6.13 -4.51
C ALA A 159 -13.30 -7.37 -5.33
N GLY A 160 -14.35 -8.09 -4.90
CA GLY A 160 -14.89 -9.26 -5.59
C GLY A 160 -14.00 -10.49 -5.53
N VAL A 161 -13.23 -10.66 -4.45
CA VAL A 161 -12.28 -11.77 -4.27
C VAL A 161 -12.55 -12.64 -3.03
N LEU A 162 -13.75 -12.51 -2.45
CA LEU A 162 -14.28 -13.33 -1.36
C LEU A 162 -15.75 -13.70 -1.62
#